data_AF-A0A2N9EP13-F1
#
_entry.id   AF-A0A2N9EP13-F1
#
_cell.length_a   1.000
_cell.length_b   1.000
_cell.length_c   1.000
_cell.angle_alpha   90.00
_cell.angle_beta   90.00
_cell.angle_gamma   90.00
#
_symmetry.space_group_name_H-M   'P 1'
#
loop_
_entity.id
_entity.type
_entity.pdbx_description
1 polymer ?
#
loop_
_entity_poly.entity_id
_entity_poly.type
_entity_poly.pdbx_seq_one_letter_code
_entity_poly.pdbx_strand_id
1 'polypeptide(L)'
;MIVTNTPAPDLALTNLAYCSHADLHGFSIPGTKFFLASIADSFVLSVSYPFYTAHESIRNGQIALNAIQRRHAKVSSGDTISVSRFIPPEYFDLALLSVELEFVKKGTKSEQVDAVLLAKHLKRDL
;
A
#
# COMPACT_ATOMS: atom_id res chain seq x y z
N MET A 1 -3.97 13.98 6.19
CA MET A 1 -4.88 12.92 6.67
C MET A 1 -4.41 12.43 8.03
N ILE A 2 -5.26 11.76 8.81
CA ILE A 2 -4.89 11.13 10.09
C ILE A 2 -4.54 9.66 9.85
N VAL A 3 -3.41 9.20 10.36
CA VAL A 3 -2.95 7.81 10.20
C VAL A 3 -3.77 6.88 11.09
N THR A 4 -4.21 5.75 10.53
CA THR A 4 -4.81 4.62 11.27
C THR A 4 -4.16 3.29 10.87
N ASN A 5 -4.54 2.21 11.53
CA ASN A 5 -4.07 0.87 11.22
C ASN A 5 -4.84 0.27 10.03
N THR A 6 -4.16 -0.55 9.22
CA THR A 6 -4.83 -1.41 8.23
C THR A 6 -5.92 -2.24 8.90
N PRO A 7 -7.14 -2.28 8.32
CA PRO A 7 -8.31 -2.76 9.06
C PRO A 7 -8.43 -4.27 9.19
N ALA A 8 -7.68 -5.04 8.39
CA ALA A 8 -7.63 -6.49 8.50
C ALA A 8 -6.23 -7.03 8.18
N PRO A 9 -5.83 -8.19 8.76
CA PRO A 9 -4.48 -8.75 8.56
C PRO A 9 -4.15 -9.13 7.11
N ASP A 10 -5.12 -9.65 6.36
CA ASP A 10 -4.98 -10.00 4.95
C ASP A 10 -4.73 -8.76 4.09
N LEU A 11 -5.41 -7.65 4.39
CA LEU A 11 -5.21 -6.38 3.70
C LEU A 11 -3.80 -5.82 3.95
N ALA A 12 -3.16 -6.14 5.08
CA ALA A 12 -1.80 -5.69 5.36
C ALA A 12 -0.74 -6.29 4.41
N LEU A 13 -1.07 -7.41 3.74
CA LEU A 13 -0.21 -8.13 2.80
C LEU A 13 -0.32 -7.62 1.35
N THR A 14 -1.31 -6.76 1.07
CA THR A 14 -1.59 -6.25 -0.29
C THR A 14 -0.68 -5.10 -0.73
N ASN A 15 0.12 -4.55 0.19
CA ASN A 15 0.93 -3.35 -0.02
C ASN A 15 0.13 -2.09 -0.45
N LEU A 16 -1.19 -2.08 -0.30
CA LEU A 16 -2.03 -0.90 -0.54
C LEU A 16 -2.09 0.00 0.70
N ALA A 17 -2.40 1.27 0.48
CA ALA A 17 -2.99 2.13 1.51
C ALA A 17 -4.51 2.06 1.39
N TYR A 18 -5.22 2.24 2.51
CA TYR A 18 -6.68 2.25 2.49
C TYR A 18 -7.25 3.55 3.02
N CYS A 19 -8.31 4.08 2.40
CA CYS A 19 -9.05 5.24 2.88
C CYS A 19 -10.56 4.95 2.88
N SER A 20 -11.36 5.95 3.26
CA SER A 20 -12.82 5.85 3.08
C SER A 20 -13.20 5.90 1.59
N HIS A 21 -14.40 5.44 1.26
CA HIS A 21 -14.93 5.52 -0.10
C HIS A 21 -15.03 6.98 -0.59
N ALA A 22 -15.43 7.90 0.29
CA ALA A 22 -15.54 9.33 -0.03
C ALA A 22 -14.19 9.97 -0.38
N ASP A 23 -13.13 9.62 0.36
CA ASP A 23 -11.79 10.17 0.12
C ASP A 23 -11.11 9.57 -1.12
N LEU A 24 -11.49 8.35 -1.51
CA LEU A 24 -10.83 7.60 -2.59
C LEU A 24 -10.82 8.36 -3.92
N HIS A 25 -11.93 9.00 -4.27
CA HIS A 25 -12.03 9.80 -5.50
C HIS A 25 -11.00 10.94 -5.55
N GLY A 26 -10.57 11.44 -4.38
CA GLY A 26 -9.48 12.38 -4.22
C GLY A 26 -8.15 11.89 -4.80
N PHE A 27 -7.94 10.57 -4.91
CA PHE A 27 -6.70 9.95 -5.39
C PHE A 27 -6.81 9.38 -6.82
N SER A 28 -7.95 9.57 -7.49
CA SER A 28 -8.16 9.06 -8.85
C SER A 28 -7.16 9.64 -9.87
N ILE A 29 -6.62 8.76 -10.71
CA ILE A 29 -5.73 9.16 -11.82
C ILE A 29 -6.58 9.34 -13.09
N PRO A 30 -6.66 10.56 -13.65
CA PRO A 30 -7.47 10.82 -14.85
C PRO A 30 -7.12 9.88 -16.01
N GLY A 31 -8.14 9.37 -16.69
CA GLY A 31 -7.95 8.47 -17.83
C GLY A 31 -7.55 7.03 -17.48
N THR A 32 -7.47 6.68 -16.19
CA THR A 32 -7.14 5.32 -15.75
C THR A 32 -8.10 4.82 -14.66
N LYS A 33 -7.98 3.55 -14.30
CA LYS A 33 -8.70 2.93 -13.19
C LYS A 33 -7.94 2.99 -11.85
N PHE A 34 -6.76 3.62 -11.83
CA PHE A 34 -5.88 3.62 -10.69
C PHE A 34 -6.16 4.78 -9.73
N PHE A 35 -5.84 4.55 -8.46
CA PHE A 35 -5.86 5.56 -7.41
C PHE A 35 -4.48 5.55 -6.76
N LEU A 36 -3.75 6.67 -6.85
CA LEU A 36 -2.38 6.76 -6.34
C LEU A 36 -2.24 7.97 -5.44
N ALA A 37 -1.53 7.78 -4.33
CA ALA A 37 -1.25 8.86 -3.38
C ALA A 37 0.25 8.94 -3.05
N SER A 38 0.75 10.17 -3.01
CA SER A 38 2.02 10.51 -2.37
C SER A 38 1.80 10.53 -0.86
N ILE A 39 2.60 9.77 -0.12
CA ILE A 39 2.52 9.61 1.34
C ILE A 39 3.74 10.27 1.97
N ALA A 40 3.51 11.26 2.84
CA ALA A 40 4.54 12.04 3.52
C ALA A 40 5.61 12.63 2.58
N ASP A 41 5.25 12.86 1.31
CA ASP A 41 6.18 13.29 0.25
C ASP A 41 7.42 12.38 0.13
N SER A 42 7.28 11.11 0.53
CA SER A 42 8.37 10.15 0.69
C SER A 42 8.24 8.97 -0.27
N PHE A 43 7.03 8.40 -0.38
CA PHE A 43 6.77 7.27 -1.26
C PHE A 43 5.32 7.31 -1.79
N VAL A 44 5.09 6.59 -2.88
CA VAL A 44 3.77 6.48 -3.52
C VAL A 44 3.15 5.13 -3.19
N LEU A 45 1.86 5.12 -2.85
CA LEU A 45 1.08 3.90 -2.71
C LEU A 45 -0.15 3.94 -3.59
N SER A 46 -0.54 2.76 -4.08
CA SER A 46 -1.88 2.51 -4.59
C SER A 46 -2.88 2.56 -3.44
N VAL A 47 -3.98 3.29 -3.64
CA VAL A 47 -5.02 3.50 -2.63
C VAL A 47 -6.26 2.70 -3.00
N SER A 48 -6.87 2.07 -2.01
CA SER A 48 -8.16 1.38 -2.17
C SER A 48 -9.06 1.66 -0.98
N TYR A 49 -10.27 1.12 -1.02
CA TYR A 49 -11.17 1.07 0.13
C TYR A 49 -11.56 -0.39 0.38
N PRO A 50 -11.72 -0.81 1.64
CA PRO A 50 -11.95 -2.21 1.96
C PRO A 50 -13.40 -2.60 1.65
N PHE A 51 -13.67 -3.04 0.41
CA PHE A 51 -15.02 -3.38 -0.07
C PHE A 51 -15.69 -4.53 0.72
N TYR A 52 -14.90 -5.40 1.36
CA TYR A 52 -15.37 -6.63 2.02
C TYR A 52 -15.42 -6.56 3.55
N THR A 53 -14.99 -5.47 4.18
CA THR A 53 -15.16 -5.33 5.63
C THR A 53 -16.58 -4.86 5.90
N ALA A 54 -17.35 -5.64 6.68
CA ALA A 54 -18.77 -5.40 7.00
C ALA A 54 -19.06 -4.05 7.72
N HIS A 55 -18.03 -3.22 7.92
CA HIS A 55 -18.11 -1.87 8.42
C HIS A 55 -17.10 -1.03 7.63
N GLU A 56 -17.46 0.21 7.26
CA GLU A 56 -16.48 1.22 6.88
C GLU A 56 -15.54 1.40 8.08
N SER A 57 -14.40 0.71 8.05
CA SER A 57 -13.45 0.69 9.16
C SER A 57 -12.61 1.96 9.20
N ILE A 58 -12.62 2.72 8.10
CA ILE A 58 -11.78 3.92 7.92
C ILE A 58 -12.69 5.12 7.77
N ARG A 59 -12.53 6.08 8.68
CA ARG A 59 -13.32 7.31 8.67
C ARG A 59 -12.79 8.29 7.62
N ASN A 60 -13.65 9.19 7.15
CA ASN A 60 -13.24 10.29 6.28
C ASN A 60 -12.09 11.10 6.93
N GLY A 61 -11.15 11.52 6.10
CA GLY A 61 -9.91 12.19 6.50
C GLY A 61 -8.83 11.26 7.05
N GLN A 62 -9.06 9.93 7.10
CA GLN A 62 -8.08 8.96 7.59
C GLN A 62 -7.45 8.13 6.46
N ILE A 63 -6.18 7.76 6.67
CA ILE A 63 -5.43 6.85 5.81
C ILE A 63 -4.90 5.70 6.66
N ALA A 64 -5.27 4.48 6.29
CA ALA A 64 -4.83 3.26 6.93
C ALA A 64 -3.54 2.76 6.25
N LEU A 65 -2.49 2.64 7.07
CA LEU A 65 -1.18 2.16 6.66
C LEU A 65 -0.80 0.95 7.51
N ASN A 66 -0.13 -0.03 6.91
CA ASN A 66 0.41 -1.17 7.65
C ASN A 66 1.65 -0.74 8.47
N ALA A 67 2.12 -1.62 9.35
CA ALA A 67 3.26 -1.30 10.23
C ALA A 67 4.54 -0.92 9.48
N ILE A 68 4.79 -1.54 8.31
CA ILE A 68 5.99 -1.29 7.49
C ILE A 68 5.88 0.09 6.83
N GLN A 69 4.74 0.41 6.21
CA GLN A 69 4.47 1.71 5.59
C GLN A 69 4.57 2.85 6.61
N ARG A 70 4.01 2.68 7.82
CA ARG A 70 4.13 3.66 8.91
C ARG A 70 5.57 3.86 9.36
N ARG A 71 6.36 2.78 9.45
CA ARG A 71 7.79 2.85 9.77
C ARG A 71 8.55 3.67 8.72
N HIS A 72 8.27 3.48 7.43
CA HIS A 72 8.89 4.27 6.36
C HIS A 72 8.48 5.75 6.40
N ALA A 73 7.21 6.02 6.69
CA ALA A 73 6.70 7.39 6.83
C ALA A 73 7.09 8.05 8.17
N LYS A 74 7.68 7.30 9.11
CA LYS A 74 8.05 7.76 10.47
C LYS A 74 6.85 8.33 11.25
N VAL A 75 5.70 7.66 11.17
CA VAL A 75 4.45 8.06 11.83
C VAL A 75 3.85 6.92 12.65
N SER A 76 3.05 7.29 13.64
CA SER A 76 2.23 6.41 14.47
C SER A 76 0.75 6.55 14.12
N SER A 77 -0.07 5.61 14.61
CA SER A 77 -1.53 5.76 14.51
C SER A 77 -1.97 6.98 15.32
N GLY A 78 -2.83 7.82 14.74
CA GLY A 78 -3.26 9.10 15.31
C GLY A 78 -2.48 10.32 14.81
N ASP A 79 -1.30 10.12 14.22
CA ASP A 79 -0.51 11.23 13.70
C ASP A 79 -1.15 11.83 12.44
N THR A 80 -0.91 13.11 12.22
CA THR A 80 -1.27 13.77 10.95
C THR A 80 -0.14 13.60 9.95
N ILE A 81 -0.49 13.26 8.71
CA ILE A 81 0.44 13.03 7.62
C ILE A 81 0.00 13.76 6.34
N SER A 82 0.97 14.28 5.57
CA SER A 82 0.74 14.82 4.24
C SER A 82 0.36 13.68 3.29
N VAL A 83 -0.80 13.80 2.63
CA VAL A 83 -1.26 12.85 1.61
C VAL A 83 -1.86 13.64 0.47
N SER A 84 -1.40 13.40 -0.74
CA SER A 84 -1.88 14.08 -1.94
C SER A 84 -1.99 13.09 -3.09
N ARG A 85 -2.83 13.42 -4.09
CA ARG A 85 -2.91 12.64 -5.32
C ARG A 85 -1.55 12.67 -6.02
N PHE A 86 -1.02 11.49 -6.33
CA PHE A 86 0.15 11.38 -7.17
C PHE A 86 -0.29 11.26 -8.62
N ILE A 87 0.25 12.07 -9.54
CA ILE A 87 0.02 11.88 -10.99
C ILE A 87 1.31 11.32 -11.57
N PRO A 88 1.32 10.08 -12.08
CA PRO A 88 2.48 9.53 -12.75
C PRO A 88 2.91 10.42 -13.93
N PRO A 89 4.22 10.68 -14.08
CA PRO A 89 4.76 11.29 -15.29
C PRO A 89 4.45 10.47 -16.54
N GLU A 90 4.66 11.07 -17.72
CA GLU A 90 4.61 10.31 -18.98
C GLU A 90 5.66 9.18 -18.97
N TYR A 91 5.30 8.02 -19.54
CA TYR A 91 6.17 6.83 -19.64
C TYR A 91 6.66 6.28 -18.30
N PHE A 92 5.82 6.33 -17.27
CA PHE A 92 6.12 5.86 -15.91
C PHE A 92 5.94 4.34 -15.73
N ASP A 93 6.49 3.55 -16.64
CA ASP A 93 6.41 2.09 -16.60
C ASP A 93 7.64 1.46 -15.93
N LEU A 94 7.42 0.41 -15.13
CA LEU A 94 8.48 -0.32 -14.45
C LEU A 94 9.08 -1.39 -15.39
N ALA A 95 10.29 -1.14 -15.90
CA ALA A 95 10.98 -2.06 -16.80
C ALA A 95 11.66 -3.25 -16.05
N LEU A 96 12.29 -2.96 -14.91
CA LEU A 96 13.05 -3.94 -14.12
C LEU A 96 12.92 -3.63 -12.63
N LEU A 97 12.73 -4.66 -11.81
CA LEU A 97 12.72 -4.58 -10.36
C LEU A 97 13.64 -5.64 -9.77
N SER A 98 14.65 -5.22 -9.03
CA SER A 98 15.49 -6.09 -8.22
C SER A 98 14.95 -6.10 -6.78
N VAL A 99 14.72 -7.28 -6.21
CA VAL A 99 14.13 -7.43 -4.88
C VAL A 99 15.07 -8.24 -3.99
N GLU A 100 15.35 -7.70 -2.80
CA GLU A 100 16.02 -8.41 -1.72
C GLU A 100 14.99 -9.04 -0.80
N LEU A 101 15.23 -10.29 -0.39
CA LEU A 101 14.26 -11.09 0.36
C LEU A 101 14.90 -11.65 1.63
N GLU A 102 14.16 -11.53 2.71
CA GLU A 102 14.47 -12.15 3.99
C GLU A 102 13.20 -12.75 4.59
N PHE A 103 13.32 -13.90 5.26
CA PHE A 103 12.20 -14.50 5.96
C PHE A 103 11.83 -13.67 7.19
N VAL A 104 10.60 -13.16 7.23
CA VAL A 104 10.06 -12.38 8.37
C VAL A 104 10.09 -13.18 9.68
N LYS A 105 9.98 -14.50 9.60
CA LYS A 105 10.21 -15.43 10.72
C LYS A 105 11.11 -16.55 10.26
N LYS A 106 12.24 -16.73 10.93
CA LYS A 106 13.16 -17.83 10.65
C LYS A 106 12.56 -19.14 11.12
N GLY A 107 12.24 -20.04 10.20
CA GLY A 107 11.81 -21.40 10.51
C GLY A 107 12.97 -22.26 11.04
N THR A 108 12.65 -23.49 11.47
CA THR A 108 13.66 -24.49 11.89
C THR A 108 14.21 -25.32 10.75
N LYS A 109 13.71 -25.13 9.53
CA LYS A 109 14.07 -25.91 8.34
C LYS A 109 14.86 -25.06 7.36
N SER A 110 15.68 -25.73 6.55
CA SER A 110 16.25 -25.13 5.36
C SER A 110 15.14 -24.95 4.33
N GLU A 111 14.84 -23.70 4.00
CA GLU A 111 13.80 -23.32 3.04
C GLU A 111 14.46 -22.81 1.77
N GLN A 112 13.91 -23.20 0.61
CA GLN A 112 14.36 -22.75 -0.70
C GLN A 112 13.25 -21.93 -1.35
N VAL A 113 13.63 -20.86 -2.06
CA VAL A 113 12.71 -19.99 -2.78
C VAL A 113 13.02 -20.09 -4.28
N ASP A 114 12.02 -20.49 -5.06
CA ASP A 114 12.09 -20.44 -6.51
C ASP A 114 11.87 -18.99 -6.98
N ALA A 115 12.94 -18.35 -7.48
CA ALA A 115 12.91 -16.97 -7.93
C ALA A 115 11.97 -16.75 -9.12
N VAL A 116 11.80 -17.73 -10.01
CA VAL A 116 10.92 -17.62 -11.18
C VAL A 116 9.46 -17.69 -10.76
N LEU A 117 9.13 -18.62 -9.86
CA LEU A 117 7.78 -18.70 -9.31
C LEU A 117 7.43 -17.45 -8.50
N LEU A 118 8.36 -16.97 -7.67
CA LEU A 118 8.18 -15.75 -6.91
C LEU A 118 7.97 -14.53 -7.83
N ALA A 119 8.78 -14.37 -8.88
CA ALA A 119 8.62 -13.29 -9.83
C ALA A 119 7.24 -13.31 -10.51
N LYS A 120 6.67 -14.50 -10.77
CA LYS A 120 5.31 -14.63 -11.30
C LYS A 120 4.25 -14.17 -10.29
N HIS A 121 4.41 -14.50 -9.01
CA HIS A 121 3.51 -14.01 -7.96
C HIS A 121 3.61 -12.50 -7.78
N LEU A 122 4.82 -11.95 -7.70
CA LEU A 122 5.03 -10.51 -7.59
C LEU A 122 4.41 -9.73 -8.76
N LYS A 123 4.55 -10.21 -10.00
CA LYS A 123 3.93 -9.57 -11.18
C LYS A 123 2.39 -9.61 -11.20
N ARG A 124 1.78 -10.54 -10.47
CA ARG A 124 0.32 -10.66 -10.37
C ARG A 124 -0.23 -9.82 -9.23
N ASP A 125 0.51 -9.75 -8.12
CA ASP A 125 0.03 -9.27 -6.83
C ASP A 125 0.53 -7.85 -6.49
N LEU A 126 1.53 -7.32 -7.20
CA LEU A 126 1.96 -5.91 -7.19
C LEU A 126 1.38 -5.14 -8.38
#